data_AF-A0A935K822-F1
#
_entry.id   AF-A0A935K822-F1
#
_cell.length_a   1.000
_cell.length_b   1.000
_cell.length_c   1.000
_cell.angle_alpha   90.00
_cell.angle_beta   90.00
_cell.angle_gamma   90.00
#
_symmetry.space_group_name_H-M   'P 1'
#
loop_
_entity.id
_entity.type
_entity.pdbx_description
1 polymer ?
#
loop_
_entity_poly.entity_id
_entity_poly.type
_entity_poly.pdbx_seq_one_letter_code
_entity_poly.pdbx_strand_id
1 'polypeptide(L)'
;MSPKKKLVEICHKVYAKGFVAAYDGNISCRTSSNTVLITRSGICKGDISEKDIVEIDLNGKNLVGKQKISTEHKIHLYSYQKRKEINAVVHCHPTYATTFALLGEGLDKHYLPEVFLTIGKVPLCKYATPSTEGVHKSLDPFINYSWAMLLENHGAVTLGKNLDDAYFKMEKLEHAAKIILLAKLIGKPRELSKKNINDILRIAQNTYGIVPDKRNI
;
A
#
# COMPACT_ATOMS: atom_id res chain seq x y z
N MET A 1 9.96 -15.59 13.90
CA MET A 1 10.59 -15.34 12.58
C MET A 1 11.22 -13.96 12.60
N SER A 2 12.41 -13.75 12.02
CA SER A 2 13.05 -12.42 12.00
C SER A 2 12.27 -11.43 11.11
N PRO A 3 12.32 -10.11 11.37
CA PRO A 3 11.70 -9.12 10.49
C PRO A 3 12.21 -9.18 9.05
N LYS A 4 13.52 -9.41 8.85
CA LYS A 4 14.11 -9.58 7.50
C LYS A 4 13.52 -10.77 6.76
N LYS A 5 13.42 -11.94 7.41
CA LYS A 5 12.83 -13.15 6.82
C LYS A 5 11.36 -12.93 6.45
N LYS A 6 10.60 -12.23 7.30
CA LYS A 6 9.21 -11.88 6.99
C LYS A 6 9.11 -10.93 5.79
N LEU A 7 9.98 -9.95 5.70
CA LEU A 7 10.00 -8.99 4.59
C LEU A 7 10.33 -9.69 3.26
N VAL A 8 11.28 -10.61 3.27
CA VAL A 8 11.60 -11.49 2.11
C VAL A 8 10.39 -12.35 1.73
N GLU A 9 9.70 -12.96 2.68
CA GLU A 9 8.46 -13.73 2.43
C GLU A 9 7.41 -12.87 1.70
N ILE A 10 7.18 -11.63 2.15
CA ILE A 10 6.23 -10.72 1.49
C ILE A 10 6.69 -10.35 0.08
N CYS A 11 7.99 -10.13 -0.14
CA CYS A 11 8.52 -9.88 -1.48
C CYS A 11 8.20 -11.02 -2.46
N HIS A 12 8.42 -12.26 -2.03
CA HIS A 12 8.09 -13.42 -2.86
C HIS A 12 6.59 -13.53 -3.11
N LYS A 13 5.73 -13.22 -2.13
CA LYS A 13 4.26 -13.20 -2.31
C LYS A 13 3.82 -12.16 -3.33
N VAL A 14 4.29 -10.91 -3.23
CA VAL A 14 3.90 -9.85 -4.19
C VAL A 14 4.38 -10.18 -5.60
N TYR A 15 5.56 -10.79 -5.74
CA TYR A 15 6.08 -11.25 -7.02
C TYR A 15 5.23 -12.40 -7.59
N ALA A 16 4.95 -13.43 -6.79
CA ALA A 16 4.14 -14.58 -7.21
C ALA A 16 2.70 -14.19 -7.62
N LYS A 17 2.17 -13.09 -7.07
CA LYS A 17 0.86 -12.54 -7.43
C LYS A 17 0.90 -11.62 -8.66
N GLY A 18 2.07 -11.31 -9.19
CA GLY A 18 2.24 -10.38 -10.31
C GLY A 18 1.99 -8.92 -9.95
N PHE A 19 2.14 -8.53 -8.68
CA PHE A 19 1.96 -7.14 -8.25
C PHE A 19 3.17 -6.26 -8.60
N VAL A 20 4.29 -6.87 -8.97
CA VAL A 20 5.54 -6.21 -9.38
C VAL A 20 6.12 -6.96 -10.58
N ALA A 21 6.78 -6.26 -11.49
CA ALA A 21 7.54 -6.84 -12.59
C ALA A 21 9.03 -6.50 -12.45
N ALA A 22 9.92 -7.37 -12.93
CA ALA A 22 11.37 -7.16 -12.90
C ALA A 22 11.88 -6.63 -11.53
N TYR A 23 12.32 -5.37 -11.47
CA TYR A 23 12.90 -4.73 -10.28
C TYR A 23 11.94 -3.81 -9.53
N ASP A 24 10.68 -3.78 -9.94
CA ASP A 24 9.66 -2.85 -9.47
C ASP A 24 9.33 -3.02 -7.98
N GLY A 25 8.64 -2.02 -7.45
CA GLY A 25 8.17 -1.97 -6.08
C GLY A 25 9.27 -1.92 -5.02
N ASN A 26 8.86 -1.66 -3.80
CA ASN A 26 9.71 -1.67 -2.62
C ASN A 26 8.87 -1.87 -1.36
N ILE A 27 9.41 -2.61 -0.41
CA ILE A 27 8.71 -3.00 0.82
C ILE A 27 9.60 -2.64 2.00
N SER A 28 9.00 -2.06 3.04
CA SER A 28 9.72 -1.75 4.27
C SER A 28 8.91 -2.09 5.53
N CYS A 29 9.62 -2.21 6.64
CA CYS A 29 9.02 -2.23 7.98
C CYS A 29 9.88 -1.47 8.99
N ARG A 30 9.22 -0.88 9.99
CA ARG A 30 9.89 -0.27 11.15
C ARG A 30 10.40 -1.35 12.10
N THR A 31 11.57 -1.14 12.68
CA THR A 31 12.17 -2.00 13.71
C THR A 31 11.80 -1.51 15.12
N SER A 32 12.10 -2.32 16.14
CA SER A 32 11.96 -1.93 17.54
C SER A 32 12.93 -0.82 17.97
N SER A 33 14.07 -0.68 17.28
CA SER A 33 15.06 0.40 17.49
C SER A 33 14.70 1.69 16.75
N ASN A 34 13.49 1.78 16.19
CA ASN A 34 13.00 2.93 15.43
C ASN A 34 13.84 3.26 14.17
N THR A 35 14.44 2.23 13.57
CA THR A 35 15.03 2.23 12.24
C THR A 35 14.06 1.58 11.24
N VAL A 36 14.41 1.54 9.96
CA VAL A 36 13.58 0.97 8.89
C VAL A 36 14.38 -0.07 8.12
N LEU A 37 13.84 -1.27 8.01
CA LEU A 37 14.30 -2.28 7.07
C LEU A 37 13.59 -2.08 5.74
N ILE A 38 14.32 -2.06 4.62
CA ILE A 38 13.77 -1.86 3.29
C ILE A 38 14.50 -2.69 2.25
N THR A 39 13.79 -3.13 1.20
CA THR A 39 14.40 -3.77 0.03
C THR A 39 15.39 -2.85 -0.66
N ARG A 40 16.60 -3.34 -1.01
CA ARG A 40 17.55 -2.57 -1.82
C ARG A 40 17.02 -2.28 -3.23
N SER A 41 17.65 -1.31 -3.91
CA SER A 41 17.33 -1.00 -5.31
C SER A 41 17.84 -2.08 -6.27
N GLY A 42 17.16 -2.22 -7.41
CA GLY A 42 17.62 -3.07 -8.53
C GLY A 42 17.63 -4.57 -8.23
N ILE A 43 16.73 -5.06 -7.38
CA ILE A 43 16.57 -6.51 -7.13
C ILE A 43 15.14 -6.94 -7.43
N CYS A 44 15.04 -8.09 -8.09
CA CYS A 44 13.79 -8.78 -8.33
C CYS A 44 13.22 -9.29 -7.01
N LYS A 45 11.92 -9.07 -6.78
CA LYS A 45 11.26 -9.46 -5.52
C LYS A 45 11.07 -10.97 -5.43
N GLY A 46 11.10 -11.66 -6.58
CA GLY A 46 11.19 -13.11 -6.66
C GLY A 46 12.53 -13.68 -6.21
N ASP A 47 13.63 -12.94 -6.38
CA ASP A 47 15.01 -13.42 -6.13
C ASP A 47 15.66 -12.80 -4.88
N ILE A 48 14.90 -11.98 -4.14
CA ILE A 48 15.42 -11.25 -2.99
C ILE A 48 15.74 -12.18 -1.82
N SER A 49 16.78 -11.86 -1.06
CA SER A 49 17.18 -12.60 0.14
C SER A 49 17.50 -11.66 1.30
N GLU A 50 17.77 -12.19 2.50
CA GLU A 50 18.01 -11.35 3.69
C GLU A 50 19.21 -10.39 3.54
N LYS A 51 20.20 -10.74 2.71
CA LYS A 51 21.36 -9.88 2.38
C LYS A 51 21.01 -8.67 1.49
N ASP A 52 19.83 -8.68 0.88
CA ASP A 52 19.32 -7.62 0.02
C ASP A 52 18.40 -6.64 0.78
N ILE A 53 18.26 -6.85 2.10
CA ILE A 53 17.50 -5.97 3.00
C ILE A 53 18.46 -5.02 3.71
N VAL A 54 18.25 -3.74 3.46
CA VAL A 54 19.05 -2.63 4.00
C VAL A 54 18.33 -2.06 5.22
N GLU A 55 19.11 -1.57 6.18
CA GLU A 55 18.60 -0.83 7.33
C GLU A 55 18.96 0.65 7.20
N ILE A 56 17.97 1.52 7.34
CA ILE A 56 18.12 2.98 7.26
C ILE A 56 17.56 3.63 8.53
N ASP A 57 18.07 4.81 8.88
CA ASP A 57 17.42 5.67 9.87
C ASP A 57 16.20 6.41 9.28
N LEU A 58 15.48 7.15 10.12
CA LEU A 58 14.31 7.92 9.71
C LEU A 58 14.63 9.14 8.82
N ASN A 59 15.91 9.47 8.66
CA ASN A 59 16.40 10.49 7.72
C ASN A 59 16.83 9.88 6.39
N GLY A 60 16.75 8.56 6.23
CA GLY A 60 17.15 7.84 5.01
C GLY A 60 18.64 7.54 4.92
N LYS A 61 19.41 7.74 5.98
CA LYS A 61 20.83 7.37 6.02
C LYS A 61 20.93 5.85 6.16
N ASN A 62 21.71 5.23 5.26
CA ASN A 62 22.03 3.81 5.35
C ASN A 62 22.90 3.55 6.59
N LEU A 63 22.45 2.63 7.45
CA LEU A 63 23.12 2.26 8.71
C LEU A 63 24.02 1.02 8.54
N VAL A 64 23.82 0.21 7.49
CA VAL A 64 24.54 -1.04 7.29
C VAL A 64 24.95 -1.22 5.82
N GLY A 65 26.27 -1.17 5.58
CA GLY A 65 26.89 -1.48 4.28
C GLY A 65 26.88 -0.33 3.27
N LYS A 66 27.24 -0.65 2.01
CA LYS A 66 27.33 0.31 0.88
C LYS A 66 26.23 0.12 -0.17
N GLN A 67 25.17 -0.64 0.15
CA GLN A 67 24.12 -0.94 -0.83
C GLN A 67 23.29 0.30 -1.16
N LYS A 68 22.94 0.44 -2.45
CA LYS A 68 22.09 1.52 -2.95
C LYS A 68 20.63 1.25 -2.55
N ILE A 69 20.07 2.17 -1.78
CA ILE A 69 18.64 2.16 -1.40
C ILE A 69 17.77 2.61 -2.58
N SER A 70 16.52 2.15 -2.62
CA SER A 70 15.53 2.68 -3.59
C SER A 70 15.40 4.19 -3.41
N THR A 71 15.33 4.97 -4.49
CA THR A 71 15.05 6.41 -4.42
C THR A 71 13.67 6.71 -3.83
N GLU A 72 12.77 5.73 -3.86
CA GLU A 72 11.40 5.84 -3.37
C GLU A 72 11.25 5.48 -1.88
N HIS A 73 12.34 5.21 -1.18
CA HIS A 73 12.35 5.08 0.29
C HIS A 73 11.68 6.28 0.98
N LYS A 74 11.67 7.45 0.34
CA LYS A 74 10.97 8.66 0.82
C LYS A 74 9.47 8.44 1.02
N ILE A 75 8.79 7.63 0.19
CA ILE A 75 7.37 7.28 0.38
C ILE A 75 7.18 6.57 1.73
N HIS A 76 8.09 5.65 2.05
CA HIS A 76 8.07 4.85 3.27
C HIS A 76 8.34 5.73 4.49
N LEU A 77 9.45 6.47 4.47
CA LEU A 77 9.83 7.39 5.55
C LEU A 77 8.73 8.42 5.83
N TYR A 78 8.13 8.96 4.77
CA TYR A 78 7.04 9.92 4.92
C TYR A 78 5.84 9.33 5.63
N SER A 79 5.45 8.11 5.26
CA SER A 79 4.35 7.39 5.91
C SER A 79 4.65 7.17 7.39
N TYR A 80 5.87 6.74 7.71
CA TYR A 80 6.36 6.54 9.08
C TYR A 80 6.41 7.82 9.92
N GLN A 81 6.67 8.98 9.30
CA GLN A 81 6.70 10.27 9.98
C GLN A 81 5.30 10.79 10.27
N LYS A 82 4.34 10.58 9.35
CA LYS A 82 2.98 11.10 9.48
C LYS A 82 2.13 10.33 10.47
N ARG A 83 2.30 9.00 10.57
CA ARG A 83 1.45 8.14 11.40
C ARG A 83 2.26 7.12 12.16
N LYS A 84 2.16 7.18 13.50
CA LYS A 84 2.93 6.34 14.43
C LYS A 84 2.51 4.87 14.40
N GLU A 85 1.26 4.59 14.05
CA GLU A 85 0.71 3.24 13.97
C GLU A 85 1.13 2.49 12.70
N ILE A 86 1.77 3.18 11.74
CA ILE A 86 2.32 2.55 10.54
C ILE A 86 3.69 1.94 10.91
N ASN A 87 3.79 0.63 10.71
CA ASN A 87 5.04 -0.13 10.90
C ASN A 87 5.43 -0.94 9.66
N ALA A 88 4.63 -0.91 8.59
CA ALA A 88 5.00 -1.47 7.30
C ALA A 88 4.38 -0.69 6.15
N VAL A 89 5.10 -0.65 5.04
CA VAL A 89 4.68 -0.01 3.80
C VAL A 89 5.02 -0.93 2.63
N VAL A 90 4.05 -1.16 1.76
CA VAL A 90 4.19 -1.96 0.54
C VAL A 90 3.87 -1.05 -0.64
N HIS A 91 4.86 -0.79 -1.47
CA HIS A 91 4.69 -0.11 -2.75
C HIS A 91 4.88 -1.11 -3.88
N CYS A 92 3.88 -1.20 -4.76
CA CYS A 92 3.83 -2.14 -5.88
C CYS A 92 3.15 -1.46 -7.09
N HIS A 93 3.11 -2.20 -8.21
CA HIS A 93 2.53 -1.77 -9.48
C HIS A 93 1.50 -2.81 -9.97
N PRO A 94 0.49 -3.16 -9.14
CA PRO A 94 -0.44 -4.23 -9.46
C PRO A 94 -1.35 -3.84 -10.63
N THR A 95 -1.58 -4.76 -11.56
CA THR A 95 -2.10 -4.47 -12.91
C THR A 95 -3.45 -3.74 -12.89
N TYR A 96 -4.43 -4.27 -12.15
CA TYR A 96 -5.78 -3.70 -12.16
C TYR A 96 -5.83 -2.38 -11.41
N ALA A 97 -5.22 -2.28 -10.24
CA ALA A 97 -5.21 -1.03 -9.47
C ALA A 97 -4.45 0.08 -10.22
N THR A 98 -3.33 -0.26 -10.86
CA THR A 98 -2.57 0.67 -11.70
C THR A 98 -3.36 1.10 -12.93
N THR A 99 -4.23 0.24 -13.49
CA THR A 99 -5.14 0.62 -14.58
C THR A 99 -6.07 1.76 -14.17
N PHE A 100 -6.63 1.75 -12.95
CA PHE A 100 -7.42 2.88 -12.45
C PHE A 100 -6.56 4.14 -12.26
N ALA A 101 -5.33 3.99 -11.76
CA ALA A 101 -4.40 5.10 -11.61
C ALA A 101 -4.03 5.76 -12.94
N LEU A 102 -3.96 5.00 -14.04
CA LEU A 102 -3.77 5.51 -15.40
C LEU A 102 -5.00 6.26 -15.93
N LEU A 103 -6.20 5.90 -15.47
CA LEU A 103 -7.46 6.55 -15.85
C LEU A 103 -7.74 7.82 -15.04
N GLY A 104 -6.88 8.20 -14.10
CA GLY A 104 -7.15 9.32 -13.20
C GLY A 104 -8.26 9.02 -12.19
N GLU A 105 -8.52 7.74 -11.89
CA GLU A 105 -9.59 7.31 -10.99
C GLU A 105 -9.05 6.66 -9.70
N GLY A 106 -9.64 7.04 -8.57
CA GLY A 106 -9.50 6.29 -7.31
C GLY A 106 -10.51 5.14 -7.22
N LEU A 107 -10.42 4.34 -6.15
CA LEU A 107 -11.48 3.41 -5.73
C LEU A 107 -12.17 3.98 -4.48
N ASP A 108 -12.98 5.02 -4.68
CA ASP A 108 -13.63 5.81 -3.63
C ASP A 108 -15.12 5.47 -3.41
N LYS A 109 -15.65 4.51 -4.18
CA LYS A 109 -17.04 4.04 -4.13
C LYS A 109 -17.22 2.75 -3.33
N HIS A 110 -18.37 2.61 -2.71
CA HIS A 110 -18.69 1.47 -1.84
C HIS A 110 -19.35 0.32 -2.61
N TYR A 111 -18.56 -0.43 -3.36
CA TYR A 111 -19.07 -1.62 -4.07
C TYR A 111 -19.03 -2.89 -3.21
N LEU A 112 -17.98 -3.07 -2.42
CA LEU A 112 -17.66 -4.32 -1.73
C LEU A 112 -17.48 -4.08 -0.22
N PRO A 113 -18.34 -4.65 0.66
CA PRO A 113 -18.26 -4.49 2.10
C PRO A 113 -16.88 -4.77 2.71
N GLU A 114 -16.30 -5.89 2.34
CA GLU A 114 -15.02 -6.36 2.84
C GLU A 114 -13.85 -5.46 2.41
N VAL A 115 -14.00 -4.68 1.34
CA VAL A 115 -12.97 -3.75 0.88
C VAL A 115 -13.01 -2.47 1.70
N PHE A 116 -14.18 -1.82 1.81
CA PHE A 116 -14.24 -0.56 2.55
C PHE A 116 -14.08 -0.75 4.07
N LEU A 117 -14.41 -1.92 4.61
CA LEU A 117 -14.13 -2.23 6.03
C LEU A 117 -12.64 -2.45 6.32
N THR A 118 -11.84 -2.87 5.33
CA THR A 118 -10.42 -3.22 5.53
C THR A 118 -9.47 -2.11 5.09
N ILE A 119 -9.64 -1.59 3.87
CA ILE A 119 -8.80 -0.52 3.31
C ILE A 119 -9.51 0.84 3.28
N GLY A 120 -10.85 0.86 3.28
CA GLY A 120 -11.66 2.06 3.10
C GLY A 120 -11.62 2.59 1.67
N LYS A 121 -11.78 3.91 1.52
CA LYS A 121 -11.58 4.59 0.24
C LYS A 121 -10.12 4.52 -0.18
N VAL A 122 -9.90 4.37 -1.48
CA VAL A 122 -8.56 4.39 -2.08
C VAL A 122 -8.46 5.62 -2.97
N PRO A 123 -7.95 6.75 -2.45
CA PRO A 123 -7.84 7.97 -3.23
C PRO A 123 -6.72 7.86 -4.26
N LEU A 124 -6.78 8.75 -5.26
CA LEU A 124 -5.72 8.95 -6.22
C LEU A 124 -4.83 10.13 -5.79
N CYS A 125 -3.57 9.83 -5.51
CA CYS A 125 -2.52 10.83 -5.36
C CYS A 125 -2.16 11.41 -6.72
N LYS A 126 -2.09 12.75 -6.80
CA LYS A 126 -1.72 13.47 -8.02
C LYS A 126 -0.34 13.04 -8.52
N TYR A 127 -0.17 13.06 -9.84
CA TYR A 127 1.08 12.72 -10.48
C TYR A 127 2.24 13.57 -9.94
N ALA A 128 3.35 12.88 -9.73
CA ALA A 128 4.65 13.48 -9.54
C ALA A 128 5.70 12.56 -10.14
N THR A 129 6.76 13.14 -10.69
CA THR A 129 7.83 12.37 -11.31
C THR A 129 8.48 11.43 -10.28
N PRO A 130 8.58 10.12 -10.56
CA PRO A 130 9.26 9.16 -9.69
C PRO A 130 10.67 9.61 -9.30
N SER A 131 11.12 9.19 -8.11
CA SER A 131 12.41 9.61 -7.53
C SER A 131 12.57 11.09 -7.18
N THR A 132 11.50 11.90 -7.28
CA THR A 132 11.50 13.30 -6.82
C THR A 132 10.86 13.45 -5.44
N GLU A 133 10.96 14.66 -4.86
CA GLU A 133 10.23 15.04 -3.65
C GLU A 133 8.71 15.03 -3.84
N GLY A 134 8.22 15.11 -5.09
CA GLY A 134 6.79 15.25 -5.35
C GLY A 134 5.98 14.01 -5.00
N VAL A 135 6.54 12.81 -5.16
CA VAL A 135 5.77 11.55 -4.99
C VAL A 135 5.30 11.39 -3.56
N HIS A 136 6.18 11.50 -2.55
CA HIS A 136 5.76 11.32 -1.17
C HIS A 136 4.85 12.48 -0.68
N LYS A 137 5.06 13.70 -1.17
CA LYS A 137 4.18 14.86 -0.87
C LYS A 137 2.78 14.72 -1.47
N SER A 138 2.63 13.98 -2.56
CA SER A 138 1.31 13.70 -3.15
C SER A 138 0.39 12.90 -2.21
N LEU A 139 0.95 12.26 -1.16
CA LEU A 139 0.19 11.52 -0.15
C LEU A 139 -0.42 12.44 0.92
N ASP A 140 0.05 13.69 1.12
CA ASP A 140 -0.41 14.58 2.22
C ASP A 140 -1.92 14.67 2.41
N PRO A 141 -2.73 14.83 1.35
CA PRO A 141 -4.17 14.99 1.51
C PRO A 141 -4.85 13.75 2.10
N PHE A 142 -4.19 12.58 2.05
CA PHE A 142 -4.80 11.28 2.28
C PHE A 142 -4.12 10.49 3.40
N ILE A 143 -2.82 10.71 3.62
CA ILE A 143 -1.96 9.89 4.49
C ILE A 143 -2.51 9.73 5.90
N ASN A 144 -3.16 10.77 6.43
CA ASN A 144 -3.68 10.84 7.80
C ASN A 144 -4.89 9.94 8.09
N TYR A 145 -5.49 9.31 7.06
CA TYR A 145 -6.65 8.43 7.25
C TYR A 145 -6.70 7.24 6.29
N SER A 146 -6.06 7.32 5.12
CA SER A 146 -6.09 6.27 4.11
C SER A 146 -5.10 5.15 4.45
N TRP A 147 -5.48 3.89 4.17
CA TRP A 147 -4.60 2.73 4.32
C TRP A 147 -4.04 2.22 2.99
N ALA A 148 -4.65 2.64 1.88
CA ALA A 148 -4.23 2.34 0.52
C ALA A 148 -4.41 3.60 -0.32
N MET A 149 -3.47 3.89 -1.21
CA MET A 149 -3.52 5.04 -2.12
C MET A 149 -3.02 4.59 -3.50
N LEU A 150 -3.70 5.05 -4.55
CA LEU A 150 -3.20 4.96 -5.92
C LEU A 150 -2.31 6.15 -6.22
N LEU A 151 -1.28 5.94 -7.04
CA LEU A 151 -0.36 6.97 -7.51
C LEU A 151 -0.59 7.13 -9.02
N GLU A 152 -1.10 8.29 -9.44
CA GLU A 152 -1.43 8.60 -10.84
C GLU A 152 -0.27 8.28 -11.79
N ASN A 153 -0.57 7.56 -12.88
CA ASN A 153 0.41 7.08 -13.86
C ASN A 153 1.63 6.35 -13.27
N HIS A 154 1.45 5.70 -12.12
CA HIS A 154 2.54 5.04 -11.43
C HIS A 154 2.13 3.68 -10.89
N GLY A 155 1.49 3.59 -9.73
CA GLY A 155 1.22 2.33 -9.04
C GLY A 155 0.37 2.50 -7.79
N ALA A 156 0.64 1.71 -6.76
CA ALA A 156 -0.09 1.78 -5.50
C ALA A 156 0.83 1.71 -4.27
N VAL A 157 0.37 2.27 -3.16
CA VAL A 157 1.02 2.15 -1.85
C VAL A 157 -0.01 1.74 -0.81
N THR A 158 0.34 0.75 0.01
CA THR A 158 -0.45 0.35 1.17
C THR A 158 0.34 0.45 2.46
N LEU A 159 -0.36 0.80 3.52
CA LEU A 159 0.16 1.08 4.85
C LEU A 159 -0.40 0.04 5.83
N GLY A 160 0.43 -0.44 6.74
CA GLY A 160 0.03 -1.46 7.70
C GLY A 160 0.66 -1.30 9.07
N LYS A 161 -0.02 -1.89 10.05
CA LYS A 161 0.49 -2.04 11.42
C LYS A 161 1.60 -3.08 11.53
N ASN A 162 1.74 -3.93 10.50
CA ASN A 162 2.82 -4.89 10.29
C ASN A 162 2.84 -5.30 8.80
N LEU A 163 3.83 -6.10 8.42
CA LEU A 163 4.06 -6.53 7.04
C LEU A 163 2.88 -7.30 6.42
N ASP A 164 2.24 -8.20 7.19
CA ASP A 164 1.09 -8.96 6.70
C ASP A 164 -0.11 -8.04 6.46
N ASP A 165 -0.39 -7.12 7.38
CA ASP A 165 -1.47 -6.14 7.23
C ASP A 165 -1.27 -5.25 5.99
N ALA A 166 -0.06 -4.71 5.78
CA ALA A 166 0.23 -3.91 4.58
C ALA A 166 0.09 -4.73 3.29
N TYR A 167 0.57 -5.98 3.29
CA TYR A 167 0.46 -6.89 2.16
C TYR A 167 -1.00 -7.28 1.86
N PHE A 168 -1.79 -7.66 2.85
CA PHE A 168 -3.19 -8.05 2.65
C PHE A 168 -4.02 -6.89 2.11
N LYS A 169 -3.71 -5.66 2.51
CA LYS A 169 -4.33 -4.47 1.93
C LYS A 169 -3.96 -4.28 0.45
N MET A 170 -2.71 -4.58 0.06
CA MET A 170 -2.30 -4.55 -1.36
C MET A 170 -3.04 -5.63 -2.17
N GLU A 171 -3.13 -6.84 -1.62
CA GLU A 171 -3.88 -7.94 -2.24
C GLU A 171 -5.37 -7.62 -2.36
N LYS A 172 -5.98 -7.02 -1.32
CA LYS A 172 -7.38 -6.59 -1.32
C LYS A 172 -7.63 -5.48 -2.32
N LEU A 173 -6.72 -4.50 -2.42
CA LEU A 173 -6.77 -3.42 -3.39
C LEU A 173 -6.81 -3.96 -4.81
N GLU A 174 -5.87 -4.84 -5.17
CA GLU A 174 -5.81 -5.42 -6.51
C GLU A 174 -7.04 -6.28 -6.82
N HIS A 175 -7.49 -7.07 -5.84
CA HIS A 175 -8.71 -7.87 -5.98
C HIS A 175 -9.95 -6.99 -6.25
N ALA A 176 -10.11 -5.91 -5.49
CA ALA A 176 -11.20 -4.96 -5.66
C ALA A 176 -11.13 -4.29 -7.04
N ALA A 177 -9.96 -3.80 -7.43
CA ALA A 177 -9.73 -3.19 -8.74
C ALA A 177 -10.11 -4.14 -9.87
N LYS A 178 -9.70 -5.41 -9.79
CA LYS A 178 -10.05 -6.44 -10.77
C LYS A 178 -11.56 -6.62 -10.91
N ILE A 179 -12.27 -6.77 -9.80
CA ILE A 179 -13.73 -6.93 -9.81
C ILE A 179 -14.41 -5.70 -10.41
N ILE A 180 -14.00 -4.50 -10.00
CA ILE A 180 -14.62 -3.25 -10.47
C ILE A 180 -14.36 -3.05 -11.96
N LEU A 181 -13.15 -3.32 -12.44
CA LEU A 181 -12.83 -3.24 -13.87
C LEU A 181 -13.69 -4.21 -14.69
N LEU A 182 -13.74 -5.48 -14.28
CA LEU A 182 -14.57 -6.49 -14.96
C LEU A 182 -16.05 -6.12 -14.95
N ALA A 183 -16.56 -5.60 -13.83
CA ALA A 183 -17.93 -5.11 -13.74
C ALA A 183 -18.19 -3.92 -14.68
N LYS A 184 -17.24 -2.97 -14.81
CA LYS A 184 -17.31 -1.85 -15.77
C LYS A 184 -17.27 -2.30 -17.24
N LEU A 185 -16.53 -3.37 -17.54
CA LEU A 185 -16.45 -3.93 -18.90
C LEU A 185 -17.76 -4.61 -19.33
N ILE A 186 -18.46 -5.24 -18.38
CA ILE A 186 -19.71 -5.97 -18.65
C ILE A 186 -20.95 -5.07 -18.47
N GLY A 187 -20.85 -4.00 -17.67
CA GLY A 187 -21.95 -3.09 -17.44
C GLY A 187 -21.63 -1.97 -16.46
N LYS A 188 -22.66 -1.49 -15.73
CA LYS A 188 -22.50 -0.43 -14.72
C LYS A 188 -22.46 -1.03 -13.32
N PRO A 189 -21.33 -0.94 -12.58
CA PRO A 189 -21.27 -1.36 -11.19
C PRO A 189 -22.33 -0.66 -10.33
N ARG A 190 -22.95 -1.40 -9.40
CA ARG A 190 -23.98 -0.88 -8.48
C ARG A 190 -23.37 -0.63 -7.11
N GLU A 191 -23.38 0.63 -6.69
CA GLU A 191 -22.89 1.02 -5.38
C GLU A 191 -23.89 0.64 -4.28
N LEU A 192 -23.38 0.33 -3.09
CA LEU A 192 -24.18 0.11 -1.90
C LEU A 192 -24.91 1.40 -1.52
N SER A 193 -26.18 1.26 -1.10
CA SER A 193 -26.94 2.38 -0.58
C SER A 193 -26.33 2.87 0.75
N LYS A 194 -26.54 4.15 1.09
CA LYS A 194 -26.16 4.71 2.39
C LYS A 194 -26.72 3.90 3.56
N LYS A 195 -27.95 3.37 3.42
CA LYS A 195 -28.57 2.49 4.41
C LYS A 195 -27.75 1.21 4.61
N ASN A 196 -27.39 0.53 3.51
CA ASN A 196 -26.61 -0.70 3.57
C ASN A 196 -25.22 -0.45 4.16
N ILE A 197 -24.56 0.67 3.79
CA ILE A 197 -23.26 1.05 4.36
C ILE A 197 -23.38 1.24 5.89
N ASN A 198 -24.39 1.97 6.36
CA ASN A 198 -24.61 2.18 7.79
C ASN A 198 -24.90 0.88 8.55
N ASP A 199 -25.69 -0.03 7.96
CA ASP A 199 -25.97 -1.34 8.54
C ASP A 199 -24.70 -2.18 8.67
N ILE A 200 -23.86 -2.18 7.63
CA ILE A 200 -22.57 -2.89 7.62
C ILE A 200 -21.64 -2.31 8.70
N LEU A 201 -21.52 -0.99 8.81
CA LEU A 201 -20.68 -0.35 9.83
C LEU A 201 -21.13 -0.69 11.25
N ARG A 202 -22.44 -0.69 11.49
CA ARG A 202 -23.01 -1.09 12.78
C ARG A 202 -22.70 -2.55 13.11
N ILE A 203 -22.86 -3.47 12.15
CA ILE A 203 -22.51 -4.88 12.33
C ILE A 203 -21.00 -5.02 12.59
N ALA A 204 -20.16 -4.34 11.81
CA ALA A 204 -18.72 -4.43 11.94
C ALA A 204 -18.21 -3.95 13.31
N GLN A 205 -18.79 -2.87 13.83
CA GLN A 205 -18.51 -2.38 15.17
C GLN A 205 -18.96 -3.38 16.24
N ASN A 206 -20.18 -3.88 16.16
CA ASN A 206 -20.76 -4.75 17.19
C ASN A 206 -20.13 -6.15 17.22
N THR A 207 -19.75 -6.70 16.06
CA THR A 207 -19.25 -8.07 15.93
C THR A 207 -17.73 -8.13 15.99
N TYR A 208 -17.03 -7.18 15.37
CA TYR A 208 -15.58 -7.23 15.19
C TYR A 208 -14.83 -6.07 15.85
N GLY A 209 -15.53 -5.11 16.46
CA GLY A 209 -14.92 -3.91 17.03
C GLY A 209 -14.28 -2.99 15.98
N ILE A 210 -14.64 -3.14 14.70
CA ILE A 210 -14.07 -2.35 13.61
C ILE A 210 -14.78 -1.00 13.55
N VAL A 211 -14.02 0.07 13.75
CA VAL A 211 -14.50 1.46 13.64
C VAL A 211 -13.59 2.20 12.65
N PRO A 212 -13.98 2.27 11.36
CA PRO A 212 -13.18 2.98 10.36
C PRO A 212 -13.17 4.49 10.62
N ASP A 213 -12.09 5.15 10.16
CA ASP A 213 -12.05 6.62 10.13
C ASP A 213 -13.14 7.15 9.19
N LYS A 214 -13.96 8.10 9.67
CA LYS A 214 -15.07 8.68 8.88
C LYS A 214 -14.61 9.37 7.59
N ARG A 215 -13.35 9.82 7.53
CA ARG A 215 -12.75 10.41 6.32
C ARG A 215 -12.43 9.35 5.26
N ASN A 216 -12.29 8.09 5.68
CA ASN A 216 -11.95 6.94 4.86
C ASN A 216 -13.17 6.09 4.45
N ILE A 217 -14.38 6.60 4.72
CA ILE A 217 -15.70 6.04 4.38
C ILE A 217 -16.50 7.12 3.66
#